data_AF-A0A2I0KMX3-F1
#
_entry.id   AF-A0A2I0KMX3-F1
#
_cell.length_a   1.000
_cell.length_b   1.000
_cell.length_c   1.000
_cell.angle_alpha   90.00
_cell.angle_beta   90.00
_cell.angle_gamma   90.00
#
_symmetry.space_group_name_H-M   'P 1'
#
loop_
_entity.id
_entity.type
_entity.pdbx_description
1 polymer ?
#
loop_
_entity_poly.entity_id
_entity_poly.type
_entity_poly.pdbx_seq_one_letter_code
_entity_poly.pdbx_strand_id
1 'polypeptide(L)'
;MGDMKRNLLFCWDLSHCTPTRFNTLENRHKALVFKEVRRIWEKYDPNLPWERGYYNESNTLLLDDSPYKALLNPPHTAIFPRSFSFQNKSDTSLGHGGDLQVYLEELAAATDVQKYVAQHPFGQRAITEGSSSWGFYLRVLKSVTRRYNTCLYHQPCLRC
;
A
#
# COMPACT_ATOMS: atom_id res chain seq x y z
N MET A 1 17.43 -2.78 8.59
CA MET A 1 17.47 -3.99 7.76
C MET A 1 18.88 -4.54 7.88
N GLY A 2 19.08 -5.67 8.57
CA GLY A 2 20.40 -6.31 8.70
C GLY A 2 20.83 -7.00 7.40
N ASP A 3 21.46 -8.16 7.51
CA ASP A 3 22.05 -8.88 6.37
C ASP A 3 21.07 -9.26 5.26
N MET A 4 19.76 -9.30 5.55
CA MET A 4 18.71 -9.58 4.57
C MET A 4 18.42 -8.43 3.61
N LYS A 5 18.96 -7.23 3.82
CA LYS A 5 18.71 -6.07 2.94
C LYS A 5 19.07 -6.36 1.48
N ARG A 6 20.12 -7.15 1.24
CA ARG A 6 20.58 -7.53 -0.11
C ARG A 6 19.61 -8.44 -0.87
N ASN A 7 18.64 -9.04 -0.18
CA ASN A 7 17.63 -9.90 -0.80
C ASN A 7 16.40 -9.11 -1.27
N LEU A 8 16.34 -7.81 -0.98
CA LEU A 8 15.27 -6.94 -1.48
C LEU A 8 15.53 -6.61 -2.95
N LEU A 9 14.50 -6.78 -3.79
CA LEU A 9 14.58 -6.44 -5.22
C LEU A 9 14.84 -4.95 -5.45
N PHE A 10 14.26 -4.09 -4.61
CA PHE A 10 14.41 -2.63 -4.67
C PHE A 10 13.99 -2.00 -3.33
N CYS A 11 14.22 -0.71 -3.17
CA CYS A 11 13.77 0.06 -2.02
C CYS A 11 13.12 1.37 -2.49
N TRP A 12 11.86 1.57 -2.15
CA TRP A 12 11.15 2.83 -2.35
C TRP A 12 10.95 3.54 -1.02
N ASP A 13 11.27 4.82 -1.01
CA ASP A 13 11.09 5.71 0.14
C ASP A 13 9.85 6.60 -0.04
N LEU A 14 9.78 7.67 0.76
CA LEU A 14 8.67 8.62 0.73
C LEU A 14 8.49 9.30 -0.64
N SER A 15 9.55 9.45 -1.43
CA SER A 15 9.49 10.11 -2.76
C SER A 15 8.66 9.33 -3.78
N HIS A 16 8.44 8.03 -3.54
CA HIS A 16 7.65 7.16 -4.41
C HIS A 16 6.19 7.03 -3.94
N CYS A 17 5.83 7.64 -2.82
CA CYS A 17 4.46 7.72 -2.34
C CYS A 17 3.72 8.89 -2.98
N THR A 18 2.39 8.82 -3.05
CA THR A 18 1.56 9.98 -3.44
C THR A 18 1.34 10.89 -2.24
N PRO A 19 1.89 12.12 -2.27
CA PRO A 19 1.78 13.04 -1.14
C PRO A 19 0.40 13.68 -1.10
N THR A 20 -0.11 13.88 0.11
CA THR A 20 -1.31 14.71 0.33
C THR A 20 -0.94 15.98 1.08
N ARG A 21 -1.86 16.94 1.12
CA ARG A 21 -1.72 18.16 1.94
C ARG A 21 -2.18 17.97 3.39
N PHE A 22 -2.48 16.75 3.79
CA PHE A 22 -3.09 16.43 5.07
C PHE A 22 -2.10 15.67 5.96
N ASN A 23 -2.37 15.70 7.26
CA ASN A 23 -1.72 14.85 8.25
C ASN A 23 -2.65 13.70 8.64
N THR A 24 -2.07 12.66 9.25
CA THR A 24 -2.85 11.49 9.71
C THR A 24 -3.78 11.85 10.87
N LEU A 25 -4.89 11.11 11.03
CA LEU A 25 -5.85 11.35 12.10
C LEU A 25 -5.24 11.04 13.48
N GLU A 26 -4.38 10.02 13.54
CA GLU A 26 -3.77 9.50 14.76
C GLU A 26 -2.59 10.37 15.21
N ASN A 27 -1.91 11.04 14.27
CA ASN A 27 -0.79 11.92 14.55
C ASN A 27 -0.80 13.14 13.61
N ARG A 28 -1.12 14.30 14.17
CA ARG A 28 -1.18 15.59 13.44
C ARG A 28 0.16 16.05 12.85
N HIS A 29 1.29 15.50 13.30
CA HIS A 29 2.62 15.84 12.80
C HIS A 29 3.10 14.87 11.71
N LYS A 30 2.41 13.74 11.51
CA LYS A 30 2.74 12.74 10.50
C LYS A 30 2.02 13.07 9.20
N ALA A 31 2.77 13.25 8.11
CA ALA A 31 2.20 13.49 6.79
C ALA A 31 1.39 12.27 6.32
N LEU A 32 0.23 12.52 5.73
CA LEU A 32 -0.59 11.49 5.11
C LEU A 32 -0.15 11.31 3.66
N VAL A 33 0.31 10.11 3.34
CA VAL A 33 0.72 9.71 1.99
C VAL A 33 0.05 8.39 1.61
N PHE A 34 -0.15 8.19 0.32
CA PHE A 34 -0.67 6.95 -0.26
C PHE A 34 0.46 6.13 -0.90
N LYS A 35 0.36 4.80 -0.80
CA LYS A 35 1.27 3.84 -1.43
C LYS A 35 0.53 3.15 -2.57
N GLU A 36 0.78 3.59 -3.79
CA GLU A 36 0.10 3.07 -4.98
C GLU A 36 0.87 1.89 -5.57
N VAL A 37 0.42 0.65 -5.33
CA VAL A 37 1.07 -0.54 -5.92
C VAL A 37 0.97 -0.56 -7.44
N ARG A 38 -0.01 0.15 -8.01
CA ARG A 38 -0.13 0.33 -9.47
C ARG A 38 1.11 0.98 -10.10
N ARG A 39 1.88 1.78 -9.36
CA ARG A 39 3.16 2.34 -9.85
C ARG A 39 4.20 1.26 -10.13
N ILE A 40 4.16 0.13 -9.41
CA ILE A 40 5.01 -1.05 -9.62
C ILE A 40 4.55 -1.76 -10.91
N TRP A 41 3.24 -1.95 -11.07
CA TRP A 41 2.63 -2.63 -12.22
C TRP A 41 2.89 -1.88 -13.53
N GLU A 42 2.80 -0.56 -13.48
CA GLU A 42 2.98 0.33 -14.64
C GLU A 42 4.45 0.65 -14.93
N LYS A 43 5.40 0.12 -14.14
CA LYS A 43 6.83 0.40 -14.24
C LYS A 43 7.11 1.91 -14.23
N TYR A 44 6.55 2.62 -13.23
CA TYR A 44 6.66 4.07 -13.11
C TYR A 44 8.13 4.53 -12.97
N ASP A 45 8.96 3.73 -12.29
CA ASP A 45 10.41 3.87 -12.34
C ASP A 45 10.95 2.96 -13.47
N PRO A 46 11.59 3.53 -14.51
CA PRO A 46 12.10 2.75 -15.63
C PRO A 46 13.23 1.79 -15.23
N ASN A 47 13.87 1.97 -14.07
CA ASN A 47 14.96 1.12 -13.58
C ASN A 47 14.47 -0.16 -12.87
N LEU A 48 13.16 -0.36 -12.73
CA LEU A 48 12.63 -1.59 -12.12
C LEU A 48 12.98 -2.81 -12.99
N PRO A 49 13.35 -3.95 -12.36
CA PRO A 49 13.96 -5.08 -13.07
C PRO A 49 12.97 -5.98 -13.84
N TRP A 50 11.67 -5.65 -13.84
CA TRP A 50 10.64 -6.39 -14.57
C TRP A 50 9.99 -5.53 -15.66
N GLU A 51 9.27 -6.18 -16.57
CA GLU A 51 8.48 -5.48 -17.58
C GLU A 51 7.13 -5.00 -17.06
N ARG A 52 6.58 -3.96 -17.70
CA ARG A 52 5.25 -3.44 -17.37
C ARG A 52 4.20 -4.55 -17.46
N GLY A 53 3.38 -4.69 -16.42
CA GLY A 53 2.35 -5.72 -16.33
C GLY A 53 2.82 -7.09 -15.81
N TYR A 54 4.14 -7.28 -15.57
CA TYR A 54 4.65 -8.48 -14.91
C TYR A 54 4.00 -8.68 -13.53
N TYR A 55 3.88 -7.58 -12.78
CA TYR A 55 3.08 -7.50 -11.56
C TYR A 55 1.74 -6.81 -11.83
N ASN A 56 0.69 -7.29 -11.17
CA ASN A 56 -0.67 -6.77 -11.21
C ASN A 56 -1.44 -7.19 -9.92
N GLU A 57 -2.74 -6.93 -9.86
CA GLU A 57 -3.59 -7.25 -8.72
C GLU A 57 -3.65 -8.73 -8.34
N SER A 58 -3.47 -9.64 -9.31
CA SER A 58 -3.55 -11.09 -9.07
C SER A 58 -2.28 -11.66 -8.44
N ASN A 59 -1.17 -10.91 -8.42
CA ASN A 59 0.13 -11.41 -7.91
C ASN A 59 0.90 -10.40 -7.04
N THR A 60 0.26 -9.30 -6.62
CA THR A 60 0.89 -8.26 -5.79
C THR A 60 0.05 -7.97 -4.56
N LEU A 61 0.68 -7.95 -3.40
CA LEU A 61 0.07 -7.58 -2.12
C LEU A 61 0.82 -6.40 -1.48
N LEU A 62 0.10 -5.39 -1.01
CA LEU A 62 0.61 -4.39 -0.07
C LEU A 62 0.40 -4.85 1.37
N LEU A 63 1.49 -5.01 2.11
CA LEU A 63 1.48 -5.23 3.55
C LEU A 63 1.81 -3.92 4.28
N ASP A 64 0.85 -3.34 5.00
CA ASP A 64 1.06 -2.11 5.75
C ASP A 64 0.13 -2.05 6.97
N ASP A 65 0.57 -1.54 8.11
CA ASP A 65 -0.26 -1.48 9.33
C ASP A 65 -1.28 -0.33 9.33
N SER A 66 -1.31 0.48 8.27
CA SER A 66 -2.15 1.68 8.20
C SER A 66 -3.10 1.60 7.01
N PRO A 67 -4.38 1.25 7.22
CA PRO A 67 -5.38 1.08 6.16
C PRO A 67 -5.45 2.24 5.15
N TYR A 68 -5.26 3.48 5.62
CA TYR A 68 -5.37 4.65 4.76
C TYR A 68 -4.33 4.71 3.64
N LYS A 69 -3.16 4.07 3.80
CA LYS A 69 -2.10 4.14 2.79
C LYS A 69 -2.49 3.44 1.49
N ALA A 70 -3.44 2.50 1.54
CA ALA A 70 -3.89 1.73 0.40
C ALA A 70 -5.14 2.31 -0.29
N LEU A 71 -5.62 3.49 0.11
CA LEU A 71 -6.90 4.05 -0.37
C LEU A 71 -6.99 4.30 -1.88
N LEU A 72 -5.85 4.40 -2.58
CA LEU A 72 -5.80 4.54 -4.04
C LEU A 72 -5.63 3.21 -4.78
N ASN A 73 -5.46 2.10 -4.06
CA ASN A 73 -5.30 0.77 -4.64
C ASN A 73 -6.67 0.11 -4.87
N PRO A 74 -6.77 -0.81 -5.83
CA PRO A 74 -7.95 -1.65 -5.97
C PRO A 74 -8.28 -2.40 -4.67
N PRO A 75 -9.58 -2.66 -4.38
CA PRO A 75 -9.96 -3.47 -3.23
C PRO A 75 -9.21 -4.80 -3.19
N HIS A 76 -8.94 -5.29 -1.97
CA HIS A 76 -8.32 -6.60 -1.73
C HIS A 76 -6.90 -6.78 -2.29
N THR A 77 -6.18 -5.69 -2.55
CA THR A 77 -4.74 -5.73 -2.92
C THR A 77 -3.81 -5.39 -1.75
N ALA A 78 -4.36 -5.31 -0.54
CA ALA A 78 -3.63 -4.98 0.68
C ALA A 78 -4.21 -5.70 1.90
N ILE A 79 -3.36 -5.99 2.88
CA ILE A 79 -3.74 -6.46 4.22
C ILE A 79 -3.12 -5.57 5.28
N PHE A 80 -3.77 -5.51 6.44
CA PHE A 80 -3.43 -4.53 7.48
C PHE A 80 -3.21 -5.17 8.85
N PRO A 81 -2.07 -5.82 9.12
CA PRO A 81 -1.75 -6.34 10.45
C PRO A 81 -1.89 -5.25 11.52
N ARG A 82 -2.07 -5.67 12.78
CA ARG A 82 -2.00 -4.72 13.89
C ARG A 82 -0.58 -4.18 14.00
N SER A 83 -0.44 -2.89 14.32
CA SER A 83 0.86 -2.28 14.51
C SER A 83 1.65 -2.98 15.61
N PHE A 84 2.92 -3.27 15.32
CA PHE A 84 3.85 -3.80 16.31
C PHE A 84 4.01 -2.82 17.48
N SER A 85 4.07 -3.36 18.70
CA SER A 85 4.44 -2.61 19.89
C SER A 85 5.49 -3.38 20.68
N PHE A 86 6.61 -2.74 21.00
CA PHE A 86 7.67 -3.35 21.80
C PHE A 86 7.20 -3.76 23.22
N GLN A 87 6.07 -3.23 23.68
CA GLN A 87 5.46 -3.60 24.95
C GLN A 87 4.73 -4.95 24.87
N ASN A 88 4.28 -5.35 23.67
CA ASN A 88 3.66 -6.63 23.44
C ASN A 88 4.72 -7.73 23.29
N LYS A 89 5.20 -8.26 24.42
CA LYS A 89 6.19 -9.34 24.43
C LYS A 89 5.66 -10.68 23.91
N SER A 90 4.34 -10.81 23.76
CA SER A 90 3.67 -11.98 23.20
C SER A 90 3.40 -11.86 21.69
N ASP A 91 3.94 -10.84 21.02
CA ASP A 91 3.81 -10.73 19.57
C ASP A 91 4.65 -11.81 18.86
N THR A 92 3.96 -12.79 18.29
CA THR A 92 4.56 -13.88 17.52
C THR A 92 4.13 -13.86 16.06
N SER A 93 3.55 -12.77 15.57
CA SER A 93 2.86 -12.72 14.27
C SER A 93 3.77 -13.04 13.09
N LEU A 94 5.01 -12.54 13.13
CA LEU A 94 6.06 -12.80 12.14
C LEU A 94 6.93 -14.03 12.46
N GLY A 95 6.73 -14.65 13.63
CA GLY A 95 7.49 -15.83 14.06
C GLY A 95 7.04 -17.11 13.35
N HIS A 96 7.79 -18.19 13.55
CA HIS A 96 7.42 -19.52 13.03
C HIS A 96 6.08 -19.99 13.63
N GLY A 97 5.12 -20.35 12.79
CA GLY A 97 3.74 -20.64 13.16
C GLY A 97 2.89 -19.39 13.48
N GLY A 98 3.43 -18.19 13.26
CA GLY A 98 2.74 -16.92 13.48
C GLY A 98 1.61 -16.71 12.48
N ASP A 99 0.56 -16.01 12.88
CA ASP A 99 -0.63 -15.79 12.05
C ASP A 99 -0.33 -15.11 10.72
N LEU A 100 0.53 -14.09 10.70
CA LEU A 100 0.93 -13.40 9.47
C LEU A 100 1.87 -14.25 8.62
N GLN A 101 2.76 -15.03 9.23
CA GLN A 101 3.60 -15.96 8.48
C GLN A 101 2.74 -17.01 7.76
N VAL A 102 1.85 -17.69 8.48
CA VAL A 102 0.96 -18.72 7.94
C VAL A 102 0.08 -18.14 6.83
N TYR A 103 -0.49 -16.95 7.05
CA TYR A 103 -1.28 -16.27 6.03
C TYR A 103 -0.48 -16.01 4.73
N LEU A 104 0.77 -15.55 4.84
CA LEU A 104 1.60 -15.27 3.68
C LEU A 104 2.06 -16.55 2.95
N GLU A 105 2.24 -17.66 3.68
CA GLU A 105 2.53 -18.98 3.08
C GLU A 105 1.34 -19.49 2.27
N GLU A 106 0.13 -19.39 2.82
CA GLU A 106 -1.10 -19.76 2.10
C GLU A 106 -1.36 -18.84 0.89
N LEU A 107 -1.16 -17.54 1.05
CA LEU A 107 -1.27 -16.56 -0.04
C LEU A 107 -0.28 -16.87 -1.17
N ALA A 108 0.96 -17.25 -0.85
CA ALA A 108 1.97 -17.60 -1.84
C ALA A 108 1.61 -18.86 -2.65
N ALA A 109 0.77 -19.74 -2.09
CA ALA A 109 0.23 -20.91 -2.79
C ALA A 109 -1.05 -20.60 -3.60
N ALA A 110 -1.67 -19.42 -3.39
CA ALA A 110 -2.87 -19.03 -4.11
C ALA A 110 -2.56 -18.60 -5.55
N THR A 111 -3.49 -18.88 -6.47
CA THR A 111 -3.37 -18.50 -7.88
C THR A 111 -3.74 -17.05 -8.16
N ASP A 112 -4.47 -16.40 -7.24
CA ASP A 112 -4.94 -15.04 -7.37
C ASP A 112 -4.97 -14.36 -5.99
N VAL A 113 -4.06 -13.40 -5.79
CA VAL A 113 -3.90 -12.64 -4.55
C VAL A 113 -5.16 -11.86 -4.20
N GLN A 114 -5.75 -11.15 -5.16
CA GLN A 114 -6.90 -10.30 -4.91
C GLN A 114 -8.10 -11.12 -4.44
N LYS A 115 -8.37 -12.24 -5.10
CA LYS A 115 -9.45 -13.16 -4.73
C LYS A 115 -9.19 -13.80 -3.37
N TYR A 116 -7.95 -14.23 -3.09
CA TYR A 116 -7.62 -14.83 -1.81
C TYR A 116 -7.84 -13.84 -0.66
N VAL A 117 -7.35 -12.59 -0.78
CA VAL A 117 -7.52 -11.54 0.24
C VAL A 117 -9.00 -11.19 0.43
N ALA A 118 -9.82 -11.22 -0.63
CA ALA A 118 -11.26 -10.98 -0.52
C ALA A 118 -11.97 -12.05 0.32
N GLN A 119 -11.52 -13.31 0.22
CA GLN A 119 -12.09 -14.46 0.93
C GLN A 119 -11.51 -14.62 2.35
N HIS A 120 -10.26 -14.20 2.55
CA HIS A 120 -9.51 -14.34 3.80
C HIS A 120 -8.98 -12.98 4.25
N PRO A 121 -9.83 -12.07 4.75
CA PRO A 121 -9.36 -10.77 5.22
C PRO A 121 -8.44 -10.93 6.44
N PHE A 122 -7.31 -10.20 6.45
CA PHE A 122 -6.32 -10.26 7.53
C PHE A 122 -6.14 -8.91 8.24
N GLY A 123 -6.21 -8.95 9.58
CA GLY A 123 -5.91 -7.80 10.44
C GLY A 123 -7.04 -6.76 10.54
N GLN A 124 -6.66 -5.48 10.45
CA GLN A 124 -7.54 -4.33 10.48
C GLN A 124 -8.35 -4.22 9.19
N ARG A 125 -9.54 -3.63 9.29
CA ARG A 125 -10.43 -3.46 8.13
C ARG A 125 -9.91 -2.35 7.22
N ALA A 126 -10.03 -2.56 5.91
CA ALA A 126 -9.85 -1.50 4.93
C ALA A 126 -10.83 -0.34 5.21
N ILE A 127 -10.40 0.89 4.92
CA ILE A 127 -11.29 2.05 4.98
C ILE A 127 -12.24 2.00 3.79
N THR A 128 -13.53 1.99 4.09
CA THR A 128 -14.63 1.99 3.12
C THR A 128 -15.56 3.18 3.38
N GLU A 129 -16.54 3.39 2.50
CA GLU A 129 -17.54 4.45 2.65
C GLU A 129 -18.35 4.37 3.96
N GLY A 130 -18.50 3.17 4.51
CA GLY A 130 -19.15 2.94 5.81
C GLY A 130 -18.27 3.22 7.04
N SER A 131 -17.00 3.61 6.84
CA SER A 131 -16.09 3.90 7.97
C SER A 131 -16.45 5.23 8.63
N SER A 132 -16.37 5.31 9.97
CA SER A 132 -16.63 6.56 10.70
C SER A 132 -15.69 7.71 10.27
N SER A 133 -14.47 7.38 9.86
CA SER A 133 -13.48 8.31 9.33
C SER A 133 -13.63 8.63 7.83
N TRP A 134 -14.63 8.05 7.15
CA TRP A 134 -14.77 8.19 5.68
C TRP A 134 -14.88 9.65 5.25
N GLY A 135 -15.62 10.48 5.97
CA GLY A 135 -15.74 11.91 5.66
C GLY A 135 -14.39 12.63 5.62
N PHE A 136 -13.44 12.24 6.47
CA PHE A 136 -12.08 12.76 6.41
C PHE A 136 -11.37 12.30 5.14
N TYR A 137 -11.31 10.99 4.89
CA TYR A 137 -10.56 10.42 3.77
C TYR A 137 -11.16 10.78 2.41
N LEU A 138 -12.48 10.95 2.30
CA LEU A 138 -13.14 11.45 1.10
C LEU A 138 -12.64 12.86 0.73
N ARG A 139 -12.41 13.74 1.71
CA ARG A 139 -11.82 15.08 1.46
C ARG A 139 -10.37 14.97 1.00
N VAL A 140 -9.61 14.03 1.55
CA VAL A 140 -8.22 13.76 1.14
C VAL A 140 -8.20 13.28 -0.31
N LEU A 141 -8.99 12.26 -0.66
CA LEU A 141 -9.12 11.71 -2.00
C LEU A 141 -9.50 12.78 -3.03
N LYS A 142 -10.53 13.58 -2.75
CA LYS A 142 -10.95 14.70 -3.61
C LYS A 142 -9.81 15.71 -3.87
N SER A 143 -8.93 15.92 -2.90
CA SER A 143 -7.79 16.83 -3.08
C SER A 143 -6.71 16.26 -4.00
N VAL A 144 -6.53 14.93 -3.98
CA VAL A 144 -5.53 14.22 -4.79
C VAL A 144 -6.01 14.11 -6.24
N THR A 145 -7.27 13.74 -6.48
CA THR A 145 -7.84 13.68 -7.84
C THR A 145 -7.78 15.02 -8.56
N ARG A 146 -8.02 16.14 -7.85
CA ARG A 146 -7.87 17.49 -8.43
C ARG A 146 -6.45 17.75 -8.94
N ARG A 147 -5.42 17.23 -8.25
CA ARG A 147 -4.02 17.36 -8.69
C ARG A 147 -3.72 16.56 -9.94
N TYR A 148 -4.19 15.31 -10.02
CA TYR A 148 -4.05 14.50 -11.24
C TYR A 148 -4.67 15.22 -12.44
N ASN A 149 -5.85 15.83 -12.27
CA ASN A 149 -6.49 16.60 -13.35
C ASN A 149 -5.70 17.87 -13.72
N THR A 150 -5.22 18.65 -12.75
CA THR A 150 -4.40 19.85 -13.06
C THR A 150 -3.04 19.51 -13.69
N CYS A 151 -2.42 18.39 -13.35
CA CYS A 151 -1.18 17.94 -13.97
C CYS A 151 -1.38 17.48 -15.42
N LEU A 152 -2.53 16.86 -15.75
CA LEU A 152 -2.88 16.50 -17.14
C LEU A 152 -3.09 17.73 -18.03
N TYR A 153 -3.54 18.86 -17.48
CA TYR A 153 -3.70 20.12 -18.23
C TYR A 153 -2.44 21.01 -18.25
N HIS A 154 -1.35 20.61 -17.60
CA HIS A 154 -0.07 21.33 -17.59
C HIS A 154 1.11 20.38 -17.89
N GLN A 155 1.01 19.58 -18.96
CA GLN A 155 2.24 19.10 -19.61
C GLN A 155 2.84 20.27 -20.42
N PRO A 156 4.11 20.67 -20.18
CA PRO A 156 4.78 21.60 -21.05
C PRO A 156 4.97 20.93 -22.41
N CYS A 157 4.54 21.60 -23.47
CA CYS A 157 4.94 21.32 -24.85
C CYS A 157 6.47 21.20 -24.91
N LEU A 158 7.00 19.99 -24.94
CA LEU A 158 8.36 19.75 -25.42
C LEU A 158 8.30 19.77 -26.96
N ARG A 159 8.35 20.98 -27.51
CA ARG A 159 8.92 21.23 -28.85
C ARG A 159 10.33 21.74 -28.64
N CYS A 160 11.31 20.93 -28.97
CA CYS A 160 12.58 21.25 -29.63
C CYS A 160 13.10 19.93 -30.20
#